data_AF-A0A958CW23-F1
#
_entry.id   AF-A0A958CW23-F1
#
_cell.length_a   1.000
_cell.length_b   1.000
_cell.length_c   1.000
_cell.angle_alpha   90.00
_cell.angle_beta   90.00
_cell.angle_gamma   90.00
#
_symmetry.space_group_name_H-M   'P 1'
#
loop_
_entity.id
_entity.type
_entity.pdbx_description
1 polymer ?
#
loop_
_entity_poly.entity_id
_entity_poly.type
_entity_poly.pdbx_seq_one_letter_code
_entity_poly.pdbx_strand_id
1 'polypeptide(L)'
;MPELLLPVRHFRQNSEASCLAACARTVMAYTGDVRSEELLVELFDIDMAFGAPASRLLRLSRWGYQVDYDSFSLPLLRASLVRNVPPIVLIKTGFLTYWAENVAHACVLVGLDETTAYLNDPWLSTGP
;
A
#
# COMPACT_ATOMS: atom_id res chain seq x y z
N MET A 1 2.27 -8.90 -21.47
CA MET A 1 2.23 -7.58 -20.81
C MET A 1 0.96 -7.55 -19.99
N PRO A 2 0.98 -7.10 -18.74
CA PRO A 2 -0.23 -6.99 -17.94
C PRO A 2 -1.22 -6.06 -18.65
N GLU A 3 -2.48 -6.50 -18.76
CA GLU A 3 -3.56 -5.72 -19.38
C GLU A 3 -3.86 -4.44 -18.58
N LEU A 4 -3.50 -4.43 -17.30
CA LEU A 4 -3.71 -3.34 -16.37
C LEU A 4 -2.53 -3.24 -15.39
N LEU A 5 -1.57 -2.36 -15.67
CA LEU A 5 -0.47 -2.00 -14.79
C LEU A 5 -0.37 -0.48 -14.71
N LEU A 6 -0.65 0.07 -13.53
CA LEU A 6 -0.59 1.50 -13.28
C LEU A 6 0.87 1.94 -13.12
N PRO A 7 1.28 3.10 -13.70
CA PRO A 7 2.64 3.62 -13.60
C PRO A 7 2.89 4.29 -12.24
N VAL A 8 2.69 3.54 -11.16
CA VAL A 8 2.83 4.02 -9.78
C VAL A 8 4.31 4.04 -9.42
N ARG A 9 4.82 5.24 -9.09
CA ARG A 9 6.19 5.39 -8.59
C ARG A 9 6.39 4.57 -7.33
N HIS A 10 7.44 3.76 -7.30
CA HIS A 10 7.83 3.00 -6.11
C HIS A 10 8.44 3.90 -5.02
N PHE A 11 8.02 3.69 -3.77
CA PHE A 11 8.66 4.27 -2.58
C PHE A 11 8.97 3.16 -1.58
N ARG A 12 10.24 3.02 -1.24
CA ARG A 12 10.69 2.10 -0.19
C ARG A 12 10.41 2.70 1.19
N GLN A 13 9.99 1.87 2.15
CA GLN A 13 9.82 2.29 3.54
C GLN A 13 11.15 2.69 4.19
N ASN A 14 11.11 3.69 5.07
CA ASN A 14 12.29 4.19 5.78
C ASN A 14 12.65 3.36 7.01
N SER A 15 11.71 2.60 7.56
CA SER A 15 11.90 1.73 8.74
C SER A 15 11.11 0.44 8.62
N GLU A 16 11.40 -0.56 9.45
CA GLU A 16 10.68 -1.85 9.43
C GLU A 16 9.18 -1.72 9.76
N ALA A 17 8.82 -0.70 10.55
CA ALA A 17 7.47 -0.45 11.04
C ALA A 17 6.61 0.47 10.14
N SER A 18 7.18 1.07 9.10
CA SER A 18 6.57 2.18 8.34
C SER A 18 5.92 1.77 7.01
N CYS A 19 5.76 0.47 6.73
CA CYS A 19 5.16 -0.02 5.48
C CYS A 19 3.80 0.64 5.17
N LEU A 20 2.96 0.85 6.19
CA LEU A 20 1.65 1.51 6.03
C LEU A 20 1.78 2.96 5.53
N ALA A 21 2.75 3.71 6.07
CA ALA A 21 3.03 5.08 5.66
C ALA A 21 3.61 5.12 4.23
N ALA A 22 4.55 4.23 3.91
CA ALA A 22 5.12 4.12 2.57
C ALA A 22 4.07 3.79 1.51
N CYS A 23 3.12 2.89 1.80
CA CYS A 23 2.00 2.58 0.91
C CYS A 23 1.06 3.76 0.71
N ALA A 24 0.66 4.45 1.79
CA ALA A 24 -0.18 5.64 1.68
C ALA A 24 0.52 6.74 0.86
N ARG A 25 1.80 6.99 1.12
CA ARG A 25 2.64 7.92 0.36
C ARG A 25 2.63 7.61 -1.12
N THR A 26 2.78 6.33 -1.46
CA THR A 26 2.81 5.84 -2.84
C THR A 26 1.48 6.13 -3.56
N VAL A 27 0.36 5.81 -2.94
CA VAL A 27 -0.99 6.05 -3.51
C VAL A 27 -1.27 7.55 -3.63
N MET A 28 -0.96 8.33 -2.59
CA MET A 28 -1.14 9.79 -2.61
C MET A 28 -0.30 10.44 -3.71
N ALA A 29 0.97 10.06 -3.84
CA ALA A 29 1.86 10.58 -4.87
C ALA A 29 1.36 10.27 -6.29
N TYR A 30 0.76 9.10 -6.50
CA TYR A 30 0.14 8.74 -7.78
C TYR A 30 -1.03 9.67 -8.15
N THR A 31 -1.78 10.15 -7.16
CA THR A 31 -2.87 11.13 -7.36
C THR A 31 -2.41 12.60 -7.37
N GLY A 32 -1.09 12.84 -7.29
CA GLY A 32 -0.50 14.18 -7.34
C GLY A 32 -0.26 14.84 -5.99
N ASP A 33 -0.63 14.22 -4.86
CA ASP A 33 -0.29 14.72 -3.52
C ASP A 33 0.97 14.03 -2.99
N VAL A 34 2.11 14.72 -3.11
CA VAL A 34 3.39 14.21 -2.63
C VAL A 34 3.64 14.67 -1.20
N ARG A 35 3.51 13.74 -0.25
CA ARG A 35 3.85 13.94 1.17
C ARG A 35 5.10 13.17 1.57
N SER A 36 5.71 13.58 2.68
CA SER A 36 6.80 12.84 3.29
C SER A 36 6.27 11.65 4.09
N GLU A 37 7.11 10.63 4.29
CA GLU A 37 6.73 9.46 5.07
C GLU A 37 6.57 9.80 6.55
N GLU A 38 7.36 10.76 7.03
CA GLU A 38 7.36 11.25 8.42
C GLU A 38 6.01 11.87 8.80
N LEU A 39 5.41 12.67 7.90
CA LEU A 39 4.07 13.22 8.12
C LEU A 39 3.00 12.13 8.23
N LEU A 40 3.14 11.06 7.43
CA LEU A 40 2.21 9.92 7.46
C LEU A 40 2.43 9.06 8.70
N VAL A 41 3.67 8.87 9.12
CA VAL A 41 4.02 8.23 10.39
C VAL A 41 3.36 8.96 11.56
N GLU A 42 3.46 10.28 11.59
CA GLU A 42 2.83 11.12 12.62
C GLU A 42 1.29 11.02 12.56
N LEU A 43 0.70 11.18 11.37
CA LEU A 43 -0.75 11.10 11.19
C LEU A 43 -1.31 9.74 11.62
N PHE A 44 -0.64 8.67 11.21
CA PHE A 44 -1.00 7.30 11.53
C PHE A 44 -0.55 6.90 12.93
N ASP A 45 0.19 7.74 13.66
CA ASP A 45 0.65 7.49 15.02
C ASP A 45 1.43 6.16 15.11
N ILE A 46 2.24 5.88 14.09
CA ILE A 46 2.96 4.61 13.97
C ILE A 46 4.01 4.52 15.07
N ASP A 47 3.97 3.42 15.83
CA ASP A 47 5.02 3.10 16.76
C ASP A 47 6.20 2.51 15.97
N MET A 48 7.38 3.14 16.03
CA MET A 48 8.53 2.69 15.23
C MET A 48 9.07 1.31 15.65
N ALA A 49 8.70 0.80 16.82
CA ALA A 49 9.06 -0.54 17.27
C ALA A 49 8.05 -1.62 16.85
N PHE A 50 6.78 -1.26 16.64
CA PHE A 50 5.69 -2.25 16.47
C PHE A 50 4.81 -2.02 15.24
N GLY A 51 4.90 -0.87 14.60
CA GLY A 51 4.04 -0.48 13.49
C GLY A 51 2.71 0.13 13.94
N ALA A 52 1.68 -0.12 13.15
CA ALA A 52 0.36 0.46 13.33
C ALA A 52 -0.75 -0.48 12.83
N PRO A 53 -1.90 -0.52 13.50
CA PRO A 53 -3.11 -1.08 12.92
C PRO A 53 -3.45 -0.42 11.58
N ALA A 54 -3.78 -1.23 10.57
CA ALA A 54 -4.10 -0.74 9.23
C ALA A 54 -5.32 0.20 9.19
N SER A 55 -6.24 0.08 10.15
CA SER A 55 -7.37 0.99 10.33
C SER A 55 -6.95 2.46 10.51
N ARG A 56 -5.69 2.75 10.85
CA ARG A 56 -5.16 4.12 10.90
C ARG A 56 -5.10 4.80 9.54
N LEU A 57 -5.22 4.07 8.42
CA LEU A 57 -5.46 4.66 7.10
C LEU A 57 -6.72 5.55 7.07
N LEU A 58 -7.74 5.23 7.87
CA LEU A 58 -8.96 6.06 7.98
C LEU A 58 -8.67 7.48 8.49
N ARG A 59 -7.51 7.71 9.14
CA ARG A 59 -7.09 9.04 9.59
C ARG A 59 -6.69 9.96 8.44
N LEU A 60 -6.50 9.45 7.21
CA LEU A 60 -6.36 10.29 6.02
C LEU A 60 -7.57 11.20 5.78
N SER A 61 -8.74 10.87 6.35
CA SER A 61 -9.90 11.77 6.40
C SER A 61 -9.60 13.13 7.04
N ARG A 62 -8.62 13.21 7.96
CA ARG A 62 -8.15 14.49 8.54
C ARG A 62 -7.49 15.40 7.51
N TRP A 63 -7.05 14.85 6.38
CA TRP A 63 -6.52 15.58 5.23
C TRP A 63 -7.50 15.61 4.04
N GLY A 64 -8.76 15.22 4.24
CA GLY A 64 -9.81 15.30 3.24
C GLY A 64 -9.94 14.08 2.32
N TYR A 65 -9.21 12.99 2.57
CA TYR A 65 -9.36 11.76 1.80
C TYR A 65 -10.54 10.92 2.28
N GLN A 66 -11.27 10.35 1.32
CA GLN A 66 -12.18 9.24 1.60
C GLN A 66 -11.40 7.93 1.47
N VAL A 67 -11.49 7.07 2.48
CA VAL A 67 -10.83 5.76 2.51
C VAL A 67 -11.89 4.70 2.78
N ASP A 68 -12.05 3.78 1.84
CA ASP A 68 -12.86 2.59 2.04
C ASP A 68 -11.97 1.49 2.64
N TYR A 69 -12.27 1.09 3.88
CA TYR A 69 -11.51 0.08 4.63
C TYR A 69 -12.40 -1.14 4.91
N ASP A 70 -12.27 -2.16 4.08
CA ASP A 70 -13.04 -3.41 4.17
C ASP A 70 -12.32 -4.54 3.41
N SER A 71 -12.94 -5.72 3.38
CA SER A 71 -12.56 -6.84 2.53
C SER A 71 -13.16 -6.68 1.13
N PHE A 72 -12.29 -6.68 0.11
CA PHE A 72 -12.69 -6.56 -1.29
C PHE A 72 -12.34 -7.82 -2.07
N SER A 73 -13.20 -8.19 -3.02
CA SER A 73 -12.92 -9.28 -3.96
C SER A 73 -11.96 -8.82 -5.07
N LEU A 74 -11.27 -9.77 -5.72
CA LEU A 74 -10.40 -9.47 -6.86
C LEU A 74 -11.10 -8.66 -7.97
N PRO A 75 -12.36 -8.94 -8.35
CA PRO A 75 -13.09 -8.10 -9.30
C PRO A 75 -13.25 -6.64 -8.85
N LEU A 76 -13.51 -6.39 -7.55
CA LEU A 76 -13.62 -5.02 -7.02
C LEU A 76 -12.27 -4.31 -7.03
N LEU A 77 -11.18 -5.01 -6.70
CA LEU A 77 -9.82 -4.48 -6.80
C LEU A 77 -9.44 -4.16 -8.25
N ARG A 78 -9.79 -5.03 -9.21
CA ARG A 78 -9.60 -4.78 -10.65
C ARG A 78 -10.37 -3.53 -11.08
N ALA A 79 -11.62 -3.40 -10.66
CA ALA A 79 -12.43 -2.21 -10.97
C ALA A 79 -11.81 -0.93 -10.39
N SER A 80 -11.17 -0.99 -9.21
CA SER A 80 -10.45 0.14 -8.63
C SER A 80 -9.24 0.55 -9.49
N LEU A 81 -8.44 -0.42 -9.93
CA LEU A 81 -7.31 -0.18 -10.82
C LEU A 81 -7.74 0.44 -12.15
N VAL A 82 -8.84 -0.02 -12.76
CA VAL A 82 -9.40 0.57 -13.99
C VAL A 82 -9.79 2.04 -13.79
N ARG A 83 -10.20 2.43 -12.58
CA ARG A 83 -10.49 3.82 -12.22
C ARG A 83 -9.24 4.64 -11.86
N ASN A 84 -8.04 4.12 -12.07
CA ASN A 84 -6.77 4.73 -11.65
C ASN A 84 -6.73 5.00 -10.13
N VAL A 85 -7.24 4.07 -9.33
CA VAL A 85 -7.13 4.12 -7.86
C VAL A 85 -6.40 2.85 -7.40
N PRO A 86 -5.07 2.92 -7.18
CA PRO A 86 -4.28 1.78 -6.72
C PRO A 86 -4.65 1.41 -5.27
N PRO A 87 -5.17 0.19 -5.01
CA PRO A 87 -5.53 -0.23 -3.67
C PRO A 87 -4.31 -0.49 -2.79
N ILE A 88 -4.41 -0.19 -1.50
CA ILE A 88 -3.49 -0.71 -0.48
C ILE A 88 -4.03 -2.06 -0.02
N VAL A 89 -3.22 -3.10 -0.10
CA VAL A 89 -3.57 -4.45 0.32
C VAL A 89 -2.82 -4.82 1.59
N LEU A 90 -3.51 -5.50 2.51
CA LEU A 90 -2.97 -5.98 3.77
C LEU A 90 -2.72 -7.47 3.65
N ILE A 91 -1.46 -7.88 3.80
CA ILE A 91 -1.03 -9.25 3.59
C ILE A 91 -0.37 -9.82 4.84
N LYS A 92 -0.29 -11.14 4.88
CA LYS A 92 0.54 -11.89 5.83
C LYS A 92 1.80 -12.32 5.12
N THR A 93 2.95 -11.93 5.64
CA THR A 93 4.25 -12.19 4.99
C THR A 93 4.61 -13.68 4.98
N GLY A 94 3.97 -14.53 5.79
CA GLY A 94 4.16 -15.98 5.74
C GLY A 94 3.77 -16.65 4.40
N PHE A 95 3.06 -15.93 3.52
CA PHE A 95 2.78 -16.39 2.15
C PHE A 95 3.82 -15.90 1.13
N LEU A 96 4.80 -15.10 1.55
CA LEU A 96 5.84 -14.53 0.70
C LEU A 96 7.11 -15.36 0.82
N THR A 97 7.57 -15.95 -0.29
CA THR A 97 8.74 -16.85 -0.29
C THR A 97 10.06 -16.13 0.04
N TYR A 98 10.10 -14.80 -0.08
CA TYR A 98 11.27 -13.98 0.25
C TYR A 98 11.27 -13.43 1.68
N TRP A 99 10.23 -13.71 2.48
CA TRP A 99 10.11 -13.21 3.84
C TRP A 99 10.14 -14.37 4.85
N ALA A 100 11.02 -14.30 5.85
CA ALA A 100 11.22 -15.40 6.80
C ALA A 100 10.17 -15.42 7.93
N GLU A 101 9.77 -14.23 8.40
CA GLU A 101 8.82 -14.05 9.49
C GLU A 101 7.37 -13.93 8.99
N ASN A 102 6.40 -14.34 9.81
CA ASN A 102 4.97 -14.21 9.50
C ASN A 102 4.34 -13.03 10.27
N VAL A 103 4.42 -11.85 9.67
CA VAL A 103 3.93 -10.58 10.21
C VAL A 103 2.85 -9.98 9.30
N ALA A 104 2.14 -8.98 9.81
CA ALA A 104 1.24 -8.18 8.99
C ALA A 104 2.06 -7.15 8.20
N HIS A 105 1.75 -6.99 6.91
CA HIS A 105 2.44 -6.06 6.02
C HIS A 105 1.45 -5.39 5.06
N ALA A 106 1.82 -4.21 4.56
CA ALA A 106 1.04 -3.46 3.59
C ALA A 106 1.82 -3.34 2.27
N CYS A 107 1.12 -3.56 1.16
CA CYS A 107 1.65 -3.33 -0.19
C CYS A 107 0.65 -2.52 -1.02
N VAL A 108 1.09 -1.94 -2.13
CA VAL A 108 0.20 -1.28 -3.08
C VAL A 108 -0.03 -2.21 -4.28
N LEU A 109 -1.28 -2.56 -4.55
CA LEU A 109 -1.64 -3.27 -5.77
C LEU A 109 -1.60 -2.29 -6.94
N VAL A 110 -0.72 -2.57 -7.91
CA VAL A 110 -0.49 -1.70 -9.07
C VAL A 110 -0.94 -2.34 -10.38
N GLY A 111 -1.14 -3.65 -10.38
CA GLY A 111 -1.68 -4.36 -11.54
C GLY A 111 -2.30 -5.69 -11.16
N LEU A 112 -3.18 -6.18 -12.02
CA LEU A 112 -3.84 -7.46 -11.85
C LEU A 112 -4.19 -8.06 -13.22
N ASP A 113 -3.77 -9.29 -13.46
CA ASP A 113 -4.24 -10.12 -14.58
C ASP A 113 -5.02 -11.34 -14.06
N GLU A 114 -5.30 -12.31 -14.93
CA GLU A 114 -6.09 -13.50 -14.59
C GLU A 114 -5.46 -14.38 -13.50
N THR A 115 -4.13 -14.34 -13.36
CA THR A 115 -3.36 -15.26 -12.52
C THR A 115 -2.37 -14.56 -11.59
N THR A 116 -2.06 -13.29 -11.84
CA THR A 116 -0.97 -12.56 -11.20
C THR A 116 -1.46 -11.22 -10.66
N ALA A 117 -1.14 -10.96 -9.39
CA ALA A 117 -1.24 -9.65 -8.76
C ALA A 117 0.15 -9.01 -8.72
N TYR A 118 0.26 -7.78 -9.22
CA TYR A 118 1.49 -7.00 -9.22
C TYR A 118 1.47 -6.01 -8.05
N LEU A 119 2.40 -6.16 -7.12
CA LEU A 119 2.48 -5.39 -5.89
C LEU A 119 3.73 -4.52 -5.87
N ASN A 120 3.57 -3.23 -5.58
CA ASN A 120 4.65 -2.42 -5.04
C ASN A 120 4.75 -2.73 -3.55
N ASP A 121 5.72 -3.58 -3.21
CA ASP A 121 6.06 -3.90 -1.82
C ASP A 121 7.10 -2.89 -1.29
N PRO A 122 6.76 -2.04 -0.30
CA PRO A 122 7.65 -1.01 0.20
C PRO A 122 8.91 -1.56 0.89
N TRP A 123 8.99 -2.85 1.21
CA TRP A 123 10.20 -3.49 1.72
C TRP A 123 11.30 -3.59 0.65
N LEU A 124 10.90 -3.84 -0.60
CA LEU A 124 11.79 -4.03 -1.73
C LEU A 124 12.34 -2.69 -2.25
N SER A 125 13.51 -2.75 -2.91
CA SER A 125 14.17 -1.56 -3.47
C SER A 125 13.50 -1.05 -4.76
N THR A 126 12.76 -1.89 -5.46
CA THR A 126 12.09 -1.58 -6.74
C THR A 126 10.69 -2.20 -6.79
N GLY A 127 9.78 -1.56 -7.51
CA GLY A 127 8.46 -2.11 -7.86
C GLY A 127 8.46 -2.77 -9.25
N PRO A 128 7.40 -3.53 -9.58
CA PRO A 128 7.12 -4.08 -10.91
C PRO A 128 6.97 -3.04 -12.03
#